data_AF-A0A2V9LRK5-F1
#
_entry.id   AF-A0A2V9LRK5-F1
#
_cell.length_a   1.000
_cell.length_b   1.000
_cell.length_c   1.000
_cell.angle_alpha   90.00
_cell.angle_beta   90.00
_cell.angle_gamma   90.00
#
_symmetry.space_group_name_H-M   'P 1'
#
loop_
_entity.id
_entity.type
_entity.pdbx_description
1 polymer ?
#
loop_
_entity_poly.entity_id
_entity_poly.type
_entity_poly.pdbx_seq_one_letter_code
_entity_poly.pdbx_strand_id
1 'polypeptide(L)'
;GFARINGDLFYGPTGTFNNNVQAGWTSVTGQVTQLPAKRVFPPIPNFSVGTTDPPIQKGVSTPIGAGSYRDITVPRDTNITLTGGTYYIDHFTLNQGATISLQGANTTLFVKSGLTFNQGAVLNSSDPSLFQIYYAGTTTATVSLKPLGSFYGTIYAPNATLSLQGGSDFYGSFIADILNSTGGSGIHYNKALGTKSLALGPFRIMTWTQKSY
;
A
#
# COMPACT_ATOMS: atom_id res chain seq x y z
N GLY A 1 15.59 -0.58 16.74
CA GLY A 1 15.89 -0.90 15.34
C GLY A 1 16.44 0.34 14.67
N PHE A 2 17.32 0.19 13.68
CA PHE A 2 17.89 1.30 12.93
C PHE A 2 17.14 1.45 11.61
N ALA A 3 16.77 2.67 11.24
CA ALA A 3 16.09 2.98 9.98
C ALA A 3 16.84 4.11 9.26
N ARG A 4 16.97 3.99 7.94
CA ARG A 4 17.56 5.01 7.08
C ARG A 4 16.50 5.57 6.15
N ILE A 5 16.35 6.89 6.14
CA ILE A 5 15.38 7.63 5.35
C ILE A 5 16.14 8.43 4.29
N ASN A 6 16.06 8.04 3.04
CA ASN A 6 16.65 8.80 1.93
C ASN A 6 15.64 9.85 1.41
N GLY A 7 15.39 10.89 2.20
CA GLY A 7 14.42 11.95 1.90
C GLY A 7 14.08 12.79 3.14
N ASP A 8 13.01 13.57 3.04
CA ASP A 8 12.51 14.39 4.14
C ASP A 8 11.71 13.53 5.13
N LEU A 9 11.83 13.86 6.41
CA LEU A 9 11.05 13.28 7.51
C LEU A 9 10.14 14.35 8.10
N PHE A 10 8.85 14.07 8.16
CA PHE A 10 7.87 14.89 8.89
C PHE A 10 7.30 14.07 10.04
N TYR A 11 7.23 14.64 11.25
CA TYR A 11 6.66 13.96 12.42
C TYR A 11 5.69 14.88 13.18
N GLY A 12 4.75 14.28 13.92
CA GLY A 12 3.66 15.01 14.56
C GLY A 12 4.10 15.87 15.76
N PRO A 13 3.20 16.73 16.27
CA PRO A 13 3.52 17.65 17.39
C PRO A 13 3.99 16.94 18.66
N THR A 14 3.51 15.72 18.92
CA THR A 14 3.88 14.90 20.09
C THR A 14 4.88 13.80 19.76
N GLY A 15 5.29 13.69 18.49
CA GLY A 15 6.25 12.68 18.05
C GLY A 15 7.66 13.04 18.50
N THR A 16 8.47 12.02 18.79
CA THR A 16 9.89 12.20 19.09
C THR A 16 10.73 11.55 17.99
N PHE A 17 11.62 12.31 17.37
CA PHE A 17 12.66 11.77 16.49
C PHE A 17 13.96 11.63 17.29
N ASN A 18 14.43 10.40 17.46
CA ASN A 18 15.72 10.13 18.09
C ASN A 18 16.78 9.87 17.01
N ASN A 19 17.76 10.76 16.90
CA ASN A 19 18.87 10.66 15.95
C ASN A 19 20.10 9.92 16.51
N ASN A 20 19.91 8.97 17.42
CA ASN A 20 20.98 8.11 17.97
C ASN A 20 21.53 7.17 16.89
N VAL A 21 22.27 7.76 15.95
CA VAL A 21 22.96 7.13 14.86
C VAL A 21 24.34 6.73 15.33
N GLN A 22 24.65 5.43 15.27
CA GLN A 22 26.04 4.98 15.37
C GLN A 22 26.81 5.53 14.16
N ALA A 23 27.99 6.13 14.39
CA ALA A 23 28.81 6.75 13.37
C ALA A 23 28.96 5.83 12.13
N GLY A 24 28.56 6.32 10.95
CA GLY A 24 28.59 5.58 9.68
C GLY A 24 27.23 5.20 9.08
N TRP A 25 26.12 5.38 9.80
CA TRP A 25 24.78 4.96 9.36
C TRP A 25 23.82 6.15 9.20
N THR A 26 23.80 6.85 8.06
CA THR A 26 22.91 8.01 7.87
C THR A 26 21.42 7.66 8.12
N SER A 27 20.76 8.41 9.01
CA SER A 27 19.37 8.17 9.47
C SER A 27 18.31 8.89 8.64
N VAL A 28 18.59 10.13 8.21
CA VAL A 28 17.73 10.92 7.31
C VAL A 28 18.63 11.77 6.41
N THR A 29 18.45 11.72 5.09
CA THR A 29 19.27 12.51 4.15
C THR A 29 18.65 13.87 3.79
N GLY A 30 17.35 14.06 4.04
CA GLY A 30 16.62 15.31 3.77
C GLY A 30 16.31 16.10 5.05
N GLN A 31 15.31 16.97 4.97
CA GLN A 31 14.86 17.81 6.07
C GLN A 31 14.06 17.02 7.11
N VAL A 32 14.34 17.27 8.39
CA VAL A 32 13.57 16.74 9.51
C VAL A 32 12.70 17.87 10.05
N THR A 33 11.38 17.77 9.88
CA THR A 33 10.42 18.82 10.24
C THR A 33 9.36 18.30 11.20
N GLN A 34 9.20 18.98 12.34
CA GLN A 34 8.07 18.74 13.23
C GLN A 34 6.86 19.53 12.73
N LEU A 35 5.72 18.85 12.57
CA LEU A 35 4.47 19.47 12.15
C LEU A 35 3.82 20.20 13.33
N PRO A 36 3.25 21.41 13.12
CA PRO A 36 2.61 22.19 14.18
C PRO A 36 1.26 21.61 14.61
N ALA A 37 0.64 20.75 13.78
CA ALA A 37 -0.64 20.11 14.06
C ALA A 37 -0.66 18.66 13.57
N LYS A 38 -1.56 17.85 14.15
CA LYS A 38 -1.81 16.48 13.69
C LYS A 38 -2.31 16.51 12.24
N ARG A 39 -1.71 15.69 11.38
CA ARG A 39 -2.23 15.45 10.03
C ARG A 39 -3.51 14.59 10.13
N VAL A 40 -4.59 15.08 9.54
CA VAL A 40 -5.85 14.33 9.43
C VAL A 40 -5.89 13.64 8.07
N PHE A 41 -6.19 12.35 8.08
CA PHE A 41 -6.35 11.54 6.88
C PHE A 41 -7.85 11.33 6.62
N PRO A 42 -8.35 11.51 5.38
CA PRO A 42 -9.76 11.30 5.07
C PRO A 42 -10.25 9.89 5.45
N PRO A 43 -11.46 9.71 6.01
CA PRO A 43 -11.98 8.37 6.26
C PRO A 43 -12.21 7.63 4.94
N ILE A 44 -12.06 6.31 4.96
CA ILE A 44 -12.48 5.45 3.84
C ILE A 44 -14.02 5.46 3.82
N PRO A 45 -14.68 5.81 2.69
CA PRO A 45 -16.13 5.75 2.59
C PRO A 45 -16.65 4.34 2.91
N ASN A 46 -17.82 4.24 3.54
CA ASN A 46 -18.45 2.94 3.78
C ASN A 46 -18.73 2.22 2.45
N PHE A 47 -18.49 0.91 2.43
CA PHE A 47 -18.76 0.05 1.29
C PHE A 47 -19.35 -1.30 1.73
N SER A 48 -20.00 -1.98 0.78
CA SER A 48 -20.54 -3.33 0.98
C SER A 48 -19.64 -4.35 0.29
N VAL A 49 -19.58 -5.55 0.86
CA VAL A 49 -18.78 -6.68 0.36
C VAL A 49 -19.72 -7.78 -0.16
N GLY A 50 -19.19 -8.71 -0.93
CA GLY A 50 -19.97 -9.82 -1.46
C GLY A 50 -20.24 -10.89 -0.40
N THR A 51 -21.01 -11.91 -0.78
CA THR A 51 -21.31 -13.06 0.08
C THR A 51 -20.67 -14.36 -0.41
N THR A 52 -19.99 -14.32 -1.54
CA THR A 52 -19.40 -15.49 -2.21
C THR A 52 -17.90 -15.35 -2.34
N ASP A 53 -17.21 -16.48 -2.25
CA ASP A 53 -15.77 -16.59 -2.48
C ASP A 53 -15.54 -17.03 -3.94
N PRO A 54 -14.53 -16.50 -4.65
CA PRO A 54 -14.20 -16.98 -5.97
C PRO A 54 -13.62 -18.41 -5.89
N PRO A 55 -13.92 -19.28 -6.86
CA PRO A 55 -13.44 -20.66 -6.87
C PRO A 55 -11.96 -20.73 -7.29
N ILE A 56 -11.05 -20.51 -6.34
CA ILE A 56 -9.60 -20.57 -6.59
C ILE A 56 -9.09 -21.97 -6.27
N GLN A 57 -8.68 -22.70 -7.31
CA GLN A 57 -8.08 -24.03 -7.15
C GLN A 57 -6.57 -23.94 -6.98
N LYS A 58 -6.02 -24.73 -6.04
CA LYS A 58 -4.59 -24.76 -5.78
C LYS A 58 -3.80 -25.15 -7.04
N GLY A 59 -2.78 -24.36 -7.37
CA GLY A 59 -1.90 -24.59 -8.52
C GLY A 59 -2.51 -24.23 -9.87
N VAL A 60 -3.79 -23.80 -9.91
CA VAL A 60 -4.46 -23.38 -11.14
C VAL A 60 -4.50 -21.85 -11.18
N SER A 61 -3.84 -21.29 -12.20
CA SER A 61 -3.87 -19.85 -12.42
C SER A 61 -5.30 -19.40 -12.73
N THR A 62 -5.87 -18.54 -11.89
CA THR A 62 -7.29 -18.17 -11.96
C THR A 62 -7.46 -16.66 -12.15
N PRO A 63 -8.10 -16.19 -13.24
CA PRO A 63 -8.46 -14.79 -13.38
C PRO A 63 -9.64 -14.44 -12.46
N ILE A 64 -9.54 -13.32 -11.76
CA ILE A 64 -10.59 -12.81 -10.88
C ILE A 64 -11.03 -11.44 -11.39
N GLY A 65 -12.29 -11.36 -11.82
CA GLY A 65 -12.90 -10.11 -12.26
C GLY A 65 -13.12 -9.13 -11.11
N ALA A 66 -13.10 -7.82 -11.40
CA ALA A 66 -13.56 -6.81 -10.44
C ALA A 66 -14.99 -7.11 -9.96
N GLY A 67 -15.29 -6.82 -8.69
CA GLY A 67 -16.57 -7.17 -8.09
C GLY A 67 -16.54 -7.20 -6.57
N SER A 68 -17.63 -7.66 -5.98
CA SER A 68 -17.79 -7.80 -4.54
C SER A 68 -17.65 -9.27 -4.14
N TYR A 69 -16.77 -9.56 -3.20
CA TYR A 69 -16.47 -10.90 -2.70
C TYR A 69 -16.60 -10.93 -1.18
N ARG A 70 -16.93 -12.09 -0.63
CA ARG A 70 -16.79 -12.31 0.82
C ARG A 70 -15.31 -12.44 1.13
N ASP A 71 -14.72 -13.60 0.82
CA ASP A 71 -13.29 -13.81 1.02
C ASP A 71 -12.61 -14.12 -0.30
N ILE A 72 -11.43 -13.53 -0.52
CA ILE A 72 -10.50 -13.99 -1.55
C ILE A 72 -9.32 -14.62 -0.82
N THR A 73 -9.31 -15.95 -0.78
CA THR A 73 -8.22 -16.74 -0.20
C THR A 73 -7.48 -17.47 -1.31
N VAL A 74 -6.26 -17.02 -1.61
CA VAL A 74 -5.41 -17.65 -2.61
C VAL A 74 -4.63 -18.79 -1.96
N PRO A 75 -4.77 -20.05 -2.42
CA PRO A 75 -4.04 -21.17 -1.86
C PRO A 75 -2.52 -21.02 -2.04
N ARG A 76 -1.75 -21.80 -1.28
CA ARG A 76 -0.29 -21.81 -1.41
C ARG A 76 0.16 -22.09 -2.84
N ASP A 77 1.29 -21.51 -3.23
CA ASP A 77 1.94 -21.73 -4.53
C ASP A 77 0.99 -21.53 -5.74
N THR A 78 -0.02 -20.66 -5.60
CA THR A 78 -1.06 -20.42 -6.61
C THR A 78 -1.00 -18.99 -7.12
N ASN A 79 -1.11 -18.80 -8.43
CA ASN A 79 -1.18 -17.49 -9.06
C ASN A 79 -2.65 -17.10 -9.29
N ILE A 80 -2.99 -15.84 -9.01
CA ILE A 80 -4.24 -15.23 -9.49
C ILE A 80 -3.95 -14.03 -10.37
N THR A 81 -4.81 -13.80 -11.36
CA THR A 81 -4.74 -12.60 -12.19
C THR A 81 -5.93 -11.70 -11.85
N LEU A 82 -5.66 -10.50 -11.36
CA LEU A 82 -6.70 -9.47 -11.25
C LEU A 82 -6.83 -8.77 -12.59
N THR A 83 -8.02 -8.81 -13.19
CA THR A 83 -8.28 -8.25 -14.53
C THR A 83 -8.31 -6.72 -14.56
N GLY A 84 -8.10 -6.05 -13.42
CA GLY A 84 -8.25 -4.62 -13.25
C GLY A 84 -9.67 -4.22 -12.81
N GLY A 85 -9.77 -3.02 -12.25
CA GLY A 85 -11.01 -2.47 -11.70
C GLY A 85 -11.03 -2.46 -10.17
N THR A 86 -12.23 -2.28 -9.62
CA THR A 86 -12.44 -2.14 -8.17
C THR A 86 -13.00 -3.40 -7.56
N TYR A 87 -12.39 -3.86 -6.47
CA TYR A 87 -12.80 -5.05 -5.72
C TYR A 87 -13.24 -4.64 -4.32
N TYR A 88 -14.36 -5.17 -3.85
CA TYR A 88 -14.85 -4.99 -2.47
C TYR A 88 -14.85 -6.33 -1.76
N ILE A 89 -14.02 -6.48 -0.72
CA ILE A 89 -13.65 -7.78 -0.16
C ILE A 89 -13.73 -7.69 1.37
N ASP A 90 -14.24 -8.73 2.03
CA ASP A 90 -14.20 -8.83 3.49
C ASP A 90 -12.80 -9.20 3.97
N HIS A 91 -12.32 -10.40 3.60
CA HIS A 91 -10.96 -10.85 3.87
C HIS A 91 -10.18 -11.15 2.59
N PHE A 92 -8.97 -10.59 2.49
CA PHE A 92 -8.04 -10.86 1.42
C PHE A 92 -6.79 -11.55 1.95
N THR A 93 -6.58 -12.81 1.55
CA THR A 93 -5.50 -13.65 2.03
C THR A 93 -4.69 -14.25 0.88
N LEU A 94 -3.38 -13.99 0.88
CA LEU A 94 -2.40 -14.73 0.08
C LEU A 94 -1.65 -15.70 0.99
N ASN A 95 -1.79 -17.00 0.73
CA ASN A 95 -1.00 -18.01 1.44
C ASN A 95 0.44 -18.09 0.90
N GLN A 96 1.28 -18.86 1.59
CA GLN A 96 2.69 -19.04 1.25
C GLN A 96 2.93 -19.31 -0.24
N GLY A 97 3.79 -18.50 -0.86
CA GLY A 97 4.15 -18.66 -2.28
C GLY A 97 3.04 -18.30 -3.26
N ALA A 98 1.87 -17.85 -2.79
CA ALA A 98 0.83 -17.33 -3.66
C ALA A 98 1.28 -16.02 -4.32
N THR A 99 0.85 -15.80 -5.56
CA THR A 99 1.21 -14.61 -6.32
C THR A 99 0.00 -13.92 -6.93
N ILE A 100 0.12 -12.60 -7.10
CA ILE A 100 -0.87 -11.79 -7.81
C ILE A 100 -0.20 -11.20 -9.05
N SER A 101 -0.86 -11.37 -10.19
CA SER A 101 -0.54 -10.71 -11.44
C SER A 101 -1.62 -9.67 -11.77
N LEU A 102 -1.22 -8.45 -12.14
CA LEU A 102 -2.14 -7.41 -12.60
C LEU A 102 -2.17 -7.39 -14.13
N GLN A 103 -3.35 -7.35 -14.74
CA GLN A 103 -3.49 -7.30 -16.20
C GLN A 103 -3.29 -5.88 -16.78
N GLY A 104 -2.26 -5.15 -16.33
CA GLY A 104 -1.88 -3.82 -16.83
C GLY A 104 -2.88 -2.67 -16.57
N ALA A 105 -4.07 -2.97 -16.04
CA ALA A 105 -5.09 -1.99 -15.67
C ALA A 105 -4.99 -1.62 -14.18
N ASN A 106 -5.46 -0.41 -13.85
CA ASN A 106 -5.52 0.04 -12.46
C ASN A 106 -6.43 -0.87 -11.65
N THR A 107 -5.92 -1.32 -10.50
CA THR A 107 -6.59 -2.27 -9.60
C THR A 107 -6.69 -1.64 -8.22
N THR A 108 -7.92 -1.50 -7.73
CA THR A 108 -8.20 -0.97 -6.41
C THR A 108 -8.90 -2.03 -5.56
N LEU A 109 -8.31 -2.37 -4.42
CA LEU A 109 -8.89 -3.29 -3.43
C LEU A 109 -9.46 -2.46 -2.26
N PHE A 110 -10.76 -2.57 -2.00
CA PHE A 110 -11.38 -2.16 -0.74
C PHE A 110 -11.55 -3.39 0.13
N VAL A 111 -10.74 -3.49 1.19
CA VAL A 111 -10.70 -4.65 2.09
C VAL A 111 -11.26 -4.24 3.44
N LYS A 112 -12.27 -4.96 3.93
CA LYS A 112 -13.07 -4.55 5.09
C LYS A 112 -12.51 -5.02 6.43
N SER A 113 -12.15 -6.28 6.54
CA SER A 113 -11.98 -6.94 7.85
C SER A 113 -10.64 -7.65 8.03
N GLY A 114 -10.00 -8.11 6.95
CA GLY A 114 -8.66 -8.71 7.05
C GLY A 114 -7.81 -8.62 5.78
N LEU A 115 -6.55 -8.23 5.95
CA LEU A 115 -5.54 -8.15 4.89
C LEU A 115 -4.29 -8.92 5.31
N THR A 116 -4.02 -10.05 4.64
CA THR A 116 -2.90 -10.94 5.00
C THR A 116 -2.15 -11.42 3.76
N PHE A 117 -0.88 -11.06 3.65
CA PHE A 117 0.04 -11.67 2.68
C PHE A 117 1.05 -12.47 3.48
N ASN A 118 1.03 -13.79 3.36
CA ASN A 118 1.91 -14.69 4.08
C ASN A 118 3.01 -15.18 3.13
N GLN A 119 4.14 -14.49 3.08
CA GLN A 119 5.27 -14.81 2.18
C GLN A 119 4.82 -15.00 0.72
N GLY A 120 3.90 -14.14 0.27
CA GLY A 120 3.47 -14.08 -1.12
C GLY A 120 4.43 -13.24 -1.95
N ALA A 121 4.34 -13.33 -3.28
CA ALA A 121 5.02 -12.39 -4.18
C ALA A 121 3.99 -11.54 -4.92
N VAL A 122 4.15 -10.22 -4.88
CA VAL A 122 3.48 -9.30 -5.79
C VAL A 122 4.50 -8.90 -6.84
N LEU A 123 4.16 -8.98 -8.13
CA LEU A 123 4.80 -8.21 -9.20
C LEU A 123 4.11 -8.48 -10.54
N ASN A 124 3.58 -7.43 -11.18
CA ASN A 124 3.77 -7.26 -12.63
C ASN A 124 3.65 -5.80 -13.08
N SER A 125 4.14 -4.86 -12.28
CA SER A 125 4.32 -3.48 -12.73
C SER A 125 5.33 -2.78 -11.83
N SER A 126 6.32 -2.12 -12.45
CA SER A 126 7.19 -1.16 -11.78
C SER A 126 6.48 0.17 -11.48
N ASP A 127 5.23 0.35 -11.95
CA ASP A 127 4.39 1.50 -11.66
C ASP A 127 3.48 1.22 -10.43
N PRO A 128 3.81 1.78 -9.25
CA PRO A 128 3.02 1.61 -8.04
C PRO A 128 1.66 2.33 -8.10
N SER A 129 1.36 3.12 -9.14
CA SER A 129 0.04 3.75 -9.31
C SER A 129 -1.04 2.76 -9.78
N LEU A 130 -0.66 1.59 -10.30
CA LEU A 130 -1.60 0.59 -10.80
C LEU A 130 -2.22 -0.28 -9.71
N PHE A 131 -1.72 -0.22 -8.48
CA PHE A 131 -2.20 -1.07 -7.39
C PHE A 131 -2.44 -0.27 -6.12
N GLN A 132 -3.69 -0.29 -5.66
CA GLN A 132 -4.13 0.51 -4.53
C GLN A 132 -4.95 -0.37 -3.58
N ILE A 133 -4.62 -0.35 -2.29
CA ILE A 133 -5.34 -1.09 -1.26
C ILE A 133 -5.87 -0.10 -0.24
N TYR A 134 -7.18 -0.05 -0.08
CA TYR A 134 -7.89 0.64 1.00
C TYR A 134 -8.32 -0.39 2.02
N TYR A 135 -7.72 -0.36 3.20
CA TYR A 135 -8.04 -1.27 4.30
C TYR A 135 -8.85 -0.52 5.36
N ALA A 136 -10.13 -0.85 5.46
CA ALA A 136 -11.06 -0.23 6.39
C ALA A 136 -11.12 -0.92 7.77
N GLY A 137 -10.42 -2.03 7.93
CA GLY A 137 -10.34 -2.76 9.20
C GLY A 137 -9.56 -1.99 10.27
N THR A 138 -9.67 -2.47 11.51
CA THR A 138 -8.95 -1.93 12.67
C THR A 138 -7.88 -2.90 13.20
N THR A 139 -7.91 -4.15 12.73
CA THR A 139 -6.95 -5.19 13.09
C THR A 139 -5.66 -5.06 12.28
N THR A 140 -4.60 -5.76 12.67
CA THR A 140 -3.31 -5.71 11.97
C THR A 140 -3.42 -6.23 10.54
N ALA A 141 -3.15 -5.37 9.56
CA ALA A 141 -2.90 -5.75 8.17
C ALA A 141 -1.45 -6.22 8.02
N THR A 142 -1.25 -7.47 7.62
CA THR A 142 0.10 -8.04 7.48
C THR A 142 0.44 -8.20 6.01
N VAL A 143 1.54 -7.58 5.59
CA VAL A 143 2.12 -7.74 4.26
C VAL A 143 3.52 -8.33 4.40
N SER A 144 3.59 -9.66 4.41
CA SER A 144 4.84 -10.41 4.43
C SER A 144 5.16 -10.94 3.03
N LEU A 145 6.33 -10.56 2.52
CA LEU A 145 6.80 -10.96 1.21
C LEU A 145 7.86 -12.06 1.34
N LYS A 146 8.02 -12.87 0.29
CA LYS A 146 9.14 -13.80 0.19
C LYS A 146 10.45 -13.02 -0.03
N PRO A 147 11.61 -13.47 0.48
CA PRO A 147 12.90 -12.84 0.18
C PRO A 147 13.10 -12.62 -1.32
N LEU A 148 13.63 -11.45 -1.71
CA LEU A 148 13.76 -10.97 -3.09
C LEU A 148 12.44 -10.65 -3.81
N GLY A 149 11.28 -10.78 -3.15
CA GLY A 149 10.04 -10.17 -3.62
C GLY A 149 10.11 -8.65 -3.49
N SER A 150 9.38 -7.94 -4.34
CA SER A 150 9.23 -6.48 -4.26
C SER A 150 7.77 -6.10 -4.37
N PHE A 151 7.27 -5.24 -3.51
CA PHE A 151 5.90 -4.74 -3.61
C PHE A 151 5.87 -3.39 -4.33
N TYR A 152 4.95 -3.22 -5.27
CA TYR A 152 4.69 -1.95 -5.94
C TYR A 152 3.21 -1.62 -5.79
N GLY A 153 2.91 -0.57 -5.04
CA GLY A 153 1.53 -0.18 -4.79
C GLY A 153 1.37 0.82 -3.66
N THR A 154 0.12 1.17 -3.37
CA THR A 154 -0.24 2.02 -2.23
C THR A 154 -1.13 1.27 -1.26
N ILE A 155 -0.93 1.51 0.04
CA ILE A 155 -1.78 0.96 1.10
C ILE A 155 -2.27 2.11 1.97
N TYR A 156 -3.59 2.21 2.09
CA TYR A 156 -4.29 3.20 2.90
C TYR A 156 -5.09 2.49 3.98
N ALA A 157 -4.57 2.51 5.21
CA ALA A 157 -5.06 1.78 6.36
C ALA A 157 -5.12 2.67 7.62
N PRO A 158 -5.80 3.84 7.57
CA PRO A 158 -5.64 4.92 8.55
C PRO A 158 -6.05 4.55 9.98
N ASN A 159 -6.79 3.47 10.19
CA ASN A 159 -7.29 3.01 11.50
C ASN A 159 -6.67 1.67 11.95
N ALA A 160 -5.65 1.16 11.24
CA ALA A 160 -5.07 -0.15 11.48
C ALA A 160 -3.55 -0.10 11.63
N THR A 161 -3.03 -1.15 12.26
CA THR A 161 -1.59 -1.44 12.21
C THR A 161 -1.25 -2.09 10.88
N LEU A 162 -0.29 -1.53 10.14
CA LEU A 162 0.30 -2.12 8.95
C LEU A 162 1.66 -2.75 9.31
N SER A 163 1.78 -4.06 9.15
CA SER A 163 3.03 -4.79 9.36
C SER A 163 3.65 -5.21 8.04
N LEU A 164 4.80 -4.62 7.69
CA LEU A 164 5.61 -4.97 6.52
C LEU A 164 6.75 -5.90 6.96
N GLN A 165 6.82 -7.08 6.36
CA GLN A 165 7.76 -8.15 6.76
C GLN A 165 8.38 -8.84 5.55
N GLY A 166 9.45 -9.61 5.78
CA GLY A 166 10.02 -10.52 4.76
C GLY A 166 11.36 -10.09 4.15
N GLY A 167 11.93 -8.95 4.59
CA GLY A 167 13.25 -8.49 4.09
C GLY A 167 13.27 -8.09 2.62
N SER A 168 12.12 -7.63 2.14
CA SER A 168 11.86 -7.21 0.76
C SER A 168 11.71 -5.70 0.63
N ASP A 169 11.84 -5.18 -0.58
CA ASP A 169 11.62 -3.76 -0.85
C ASP A 169 10.14 -3.45 -1.13
N PHE A 170 9.67 -2.36 -0.55
CA PHE A 170 8.31 -1.85 -0.69
C PHE A 170 8.35 -0.49 -1.40
N TYR A 171 7.81 -0.43 -2.61
CA TYR A 171 7.78 0.76 -3.46
C TYR A 171 6.37 1.35 -3.50
N GLY A 172 6.21 2.58 -3.01
CA GLY A 172 4.97 3.34 -3.13
C GLY A 172 4.65 4.24 -1.95
N SER A 173 3.39 4.25 -1.51
CA SER A 173 2.90 5.09 -0.41
C SER A 173 2.08 4.28 0.58
N PHE A 174 2.39 4.44 1.87
CA PHE A 174 1.78 3.66 2.95
C PHE A 174 1.26 4.63 4.01
N ILE A 175 -0.03 4.55 4.32
CA ILE A 175 -0.69 5.32 5.38
C ILE A 175 -1.30 4.30 6.34
N ALA A 176 -0.94 4.39 7.61
CA ALA A 176 -1.42 3.50 8.67
C ALA A 176 -1.51 4.25 10.01
N ASP A 177 -2.25 3.70 10.98
CA ASP A 177 -2.21 4.20 12.37
C ASP A 177 -0.86 3.88 13.01
N ILE A 178 -0.42 2.62 12.84
CA ILE A 178 0.90 2.14 13.25
C ILE A 178 1.55 1.44 12.05
N LEU A 179 2.79 1.79 11.72
CA LEU A 179 3.57 1.09 10.68
C LEU A 179 4.74 0.36 11.33
N ASN A 180 4.72 -0.97 11.26
CA ASN A 180 5.77 -1.86 11.75
C ASN A 180 6.52 -2.47 10.57
N SER A 181 7.79 -2.10 10.37
CA SER A 181 8.65 -2.69 9.34
C SER A 181 9.72 -3.56 9.98
N THR A 182 9.77 -4.84 9.61
CA THR A 182 10.70 -5.82 10.18
C THR A 182 11.40 -6.66 9.11
N GLY A 183 12.60 -7.15 9.42
CA GLY A 183 13.37 -8.02 8.52
C GLY A 183 14.33 -7.30 7.56
N GLY A 184 14.59 -6.01 7.74
CA GLY A 184 15.55 -5.26 6.90
C GLY A 184 14.98 -4.76 5.56
N SER A 185 13.65 -4.70 5.45
CA SER A 185 12.94 -4.18 4.28
C SER A 185 13.19 -2.68 4.04
N GLY A 186 13.48 -2.30 2.79
CA GLY A 186 13.52 -0.90 2.35
C GLY A 186 12.13 -0.39 1.99
N ILE A 187 11.73 0.79 2.46
CA ILE A 187 10.52 1.49 1.98
C ILE A 187 10.98 2.63 1.07
N HIS A 188 10.53 2.59 -0.18
CA HIS A 188 10.90 3.54 -1.22
C HIS A 188 9.67 4.31 -1.69
N TYR A 189 9.63 5.61 -1.41
CA TYR A 189 8.59 6.47 -1.94
C TYR A 189 8.83 6.74 -3.43
N ASN A 190 7.90 6.33 -4.29
CA ASN A 190 7.97 6.65 -5.71
C ASN A 190 7.37 8.04 -5.98
N LYS A 191 8.21 8.99 -6.37
CA LYS A 191 7.81 10.37 -6.70
C LYS A 191 6.74 10.46 -7.81
N ALA A 192 6.64 9.46 -8.69
CA ALA A 192 5.59 9.40 -9.73
C ALA A 192 4.17 9.25 -9.16
N LEU A 193 4.01 8.84 -7.90
CA LEU A 193 2.71 8.85 -7.24
C LEU A 193 2.22 10.27 -6.94
N GLY A 194 3.13 11.20 -6.63
CA GLY A 194 2.78 12.60 -6.37
C GLY A 194 2.28 13.36 -7.61
N THR A 195 2.53 12.86 -8.82
CA THR A 195 2.02 13.44 -10.07
C THR A 195 0.73 12.80 -10.56
N LYS A 196 0.37 11.59 -10.08
CA LYS A 196 -0.82 10.85 -10.53
C LYS A 196 -1.92 10.66 -9.46
N SER A 197 -1.60 10.71 -8.17
CA SER A 197 -2.57 10.50 -7.08
C SER A 197 -2.29 11.45 -5.93
N LEU A 198 -3.30 12.24 -5.56
CA LEU A 198 -3.32 13.28 -4.52
C LEU A 198 -2.74 14.65 -4.91
N ALA A 199 -3.40 15.31 -5.87
CA ALA A 199 -3.46 16.77 -5.89
C ALA A 199 -4.92 17.22 -5.68
N LEU A 200 -5.43 17.13 -4.45
CA LEU A 200 -6.32 18.17 -3.95
C LEU A 200 -5.45 19.25 -3.32
N GLY A 201 -4.71 19.96 -4.17
CA GLY A 201 -4.19 21.28 -3.81
C GLY A 201 -5.33 22.30 -3.92
N PRO A 202 -5.47 23.27 -3.00
CA PRO A 202 -6.63 24.16 -2.94
C PRO A 202 -6.77 25.14 -4.12
N PHE A 203 -5.83 25.20 -5.07
CA PHE A 203 -5.92 26.13 -6.19
C PHE A 203 -5.43 25.48 -7.48
N ARG A 204 -6.30 25.44 -8.50
CA ARG A 204 -5.92 25.27 -9.91
C ARG A 204 -6.49 26.44 -10.70
N ILE A 205 -5.66 27.08 -11.53
CA ILE A 205 -6.13 28.06 -12.52
C ILE A 205 -6.91 27.28 -13.58
N MET A 206 -8.20 27.58 -13.75
CA MET A 206 -9.06 26.83 -14.68
C MET A 206 -9.16 27.45 -16.07
N THR A 207 -8.76 28.70 -16.24
CA THR A 207 -8.75 29.38 -17.54
C THR A 207 -7.90 30.65 -17.45
N TRP A 208 -7.17 30.92 -18.54
CA TRP A 208 -6.53 32.21 -18.81
C TRP A 208 -6.87 32.59 -20.24
N THR A 209 -7.28 33.84 -20.46
CA THR A 209 -7.55 34.38 -21.80
C THR A 209 -6.94 35.77 -21.88
N GLN A 210 -6.00 35.96 -22.80
CA GLN A 210 -5.47 37.26 -23.15
C GLN A 210 -6.05 37.66 -24.51
N LYS A 211 -6.69 38.84 -24.56
CA LYS A 211 -7.21 39.42 -25.80
C LYS A 211 -6.30 40.60 -26.16
N SER A 212 -5.54 40.45 -27.22
CA SER A 212 -4.74 41.54 -27.79
C SER A 212 -5.66 42.36 -28.71
N TYR A 213 -5.64 43.69 -28.54
CA TYR A 213 -6.25 44.65 -29.47
C TYR A 213 -5.21 45.11 -30.49
#